data_AF-A0A182EJZ7-F1
#
_entry.id   AF-A0A182EJZ7-F1
#
_cell.length_a   1.000
_cell.length_b   1.000
_cell.length_c   1.000
_cell.angle_alpha   90.00
_cell.angle_beta   90.00
_cell.angle_gamma   90.00
#
_symmetry.space_group_name_H-M   'P 1'
#
loop_
_entity.id
_entity.type
_entity.pdbx_description
1 polymer ?
#
loop_
_entity_poly.entity_id
_entity_poly.type
_entity_poly.pdbx_seq_one_letter_code
_entity_poly.pdbx_strand_id
1 'polypeptide(L)'
;FPSNNIYIAELFIGSLRISEFSTLIDPLYDDQTICIEWKFLDFPLEECGSSEGLLRIPRDTLTTADFNFQKSYTLDDRQHHLLRQWIEHGNRLEMSLVNSGNDTKSSEDLGVTYVELGTQYNAQKQLVSFNDINNVEIAQIDIIISYSKELLERLEDAGKVLENK
;
A
#
# COMPACT_ATOMS: atom_id res chain seq x y z
N PHE A 1 30.13 -17.65 -11.17
CA PHE A 1 29.42 -16.38 -11.45
C PHE A 1 28.82 -15.91 -10.13
N PRO A 2 29.05 -14.68 -9.66
CA PRO A 2 28.31 -14.21 -8.50
C PRO A 2 26.85 -14.10 -8.94
N SER A 3 25.97 -14.82 -8.26
CA SER A 3 24.52 -14.70 -8.44
C SER A 3 24.17 -13.29 -7.97
N ASN A 4 23.98 -12.38 -8.91
CA ASN A 4 23.48 -11.05 -8.62
C ASN A 4 21.98 -11.21 -8.34
N ASN A 5 21.65 -11.80 -7.19
CA ASN A 5 20.26 -12.03 -6.80
C ASN A 5 19.66 -10.68 -6.48
N ILE A 6 18.84 -10.15 -7.39
CA ILE A 6 18.16 -8.88 -7.17
C ILE A 6 16.81 -9.22 -6.55
N TYR A 7 16.68 -8.94 -5.26
CA TYR A 7 15.41 -9.04 -4.55
C TYR A 7 14.59 -7.79 -4.84
N ILE A 8 13.46 -7.96 -5.51
CA ILE A 8 12.59 -6.84 -5.88
C ILE A 8 11.22 -7.08 -5.23
N ALA A 9 10.71 -6.05 -4.56
CA ALA A 9 9.32 -5.96 -4.16
C ALA A 9 8.67 -4.80 -4.91
N GLU A 10 7.53 -5.04 -5.55
CA GLU A 10 6.79 -4.05 -6.30
C GLU A 10 5.44 -3.82 -5.66
N LEU A 11 5.06 -2.55 -5.55
CA LEU A 11 3.75 -2.10 -5.13
C LEU A 11 3.06 -1.42 -6.32
N PHE A 12 1.83 -1.83 -6.59
CA PHE A 12 0.94 -1.16 -7.51
C PHE A 12 -0.30 -0.68 -6.78
N ILE A 13 -0.65 0.60 -6.99
CA ILE A 13 -1.83 1.27 -6.47
C ILE A 13 -2.75 1.59 -7.65
N GLY A 14 -3.92 0.96 -7.66
CA GLY A 14 -4.91 1.08 -8.72
C GLY A 14 -5.93 2.19 -8.47
N SER A 15 -7.21 1.83 -8.53
CA SER A 15 -8.33 2.77 -8.48
C SER A 15 -8.92 2.86 -7.07
N LEU A 16 -9.08 4.08 -6.58
CA LEU A 16 -9.84 4.40 -5.36
C LEU A 16 -11.31 4.63 -5.72
N ARG A 17 -12.21 4.01 -4.96
CA ARG A 17 -13.66 4.19 -5.02
C ARG A 17 -14.16 4.71 -3.70
N ILE A 18 -14.95 5.78 -3.72
CA ILE A 18 -15.56 6.30 -2.50
C ILE A 18 -16.75 5.42 -2.10
N SER A 19 -16.92 5.19 -0.80
CA SER A 19 -18.04 4.39 -0.28
C SER A 19 -19.33 5.23 -0.22
N GLU A 20 -20.50 4.60 -0.38
CA GLU A 20 -21.81 5.29 -0.51
C GLU A 20 -22.11 6.25 0.66
N PHE A 21 -21.69 5.90 1.88
CA PHE A 21 -21.91 6.70 3.09
C PHE A 21 -20.64 7.39 3.59
N SER A 22 -19.65 7.54 2.70
CA SER A 22 -18.39 8.18 3.05
C SER A 22 -18.59 9.63 3.43
N THR A 23 -17.95 10.06 4.51
CA THR A 23 -17.88 11.47 4.92
C THR A 23 -17.16 12.32 3.88
N LEU A 24 -16.33 11.71 3.03
CA LEU A 24 -15.58 12.40 1.97
C LEU A 24 -16.45 12.90 0.81
N ILE A 25 -17.73 12.51 0.75
CA ILE A 25 -18.71 13.04 -0.21
C ILE A 25 -19.12 14.48 0.16
N ASP A 26 -18.89 14.90 1.41
CA ASP A 26 -19.26 16.23 1.88
C ASP A 26 -18.57 17.32 1.03
N PRO A 27 -19.29 18.39 0.62
CA PRO A 27 -18.73 19.50 -0.17
C PRO A 27 -17.49 20.17 0.44
N LEU A 28 -17.26 20.02 1.75
CA LEU A 28 -16.03 20.48 2.41
C LEU A 28 -14.75 19.90 1.79
N TYR A 29 -14.86 18.76 1.10
CA TYR A 29 -13.75 18.07 0.45
C TYR A 29 -13.58 18.46 -1.03
N ASP A 30 -14.43 19.34 -1.61
CA ASP A 30 -14.50 19.59 -3.07
C ASP A 30 -13.20 20.03 -3.74
N ASP A 31 -12.45 20.91 -3.08
CA ASP A 31 -11.19 21.45 -3.58
C ASP A 31 -9.95 20.70 -3.08
N GLN A 32 -10.16 19.56 -2.41
CA GLN A 32 -9.08 18.76 -1.84
C GLN A 32 -8.51 17.75 -2.83
N THR A 33 -7.22 17.51 -2.68
CA THR A 33 -6.48 16.50 -3.40
C THR A 33 -5.99 15.43 -2.45
N ILE A 34 -5.88 14.21 -2.94
CA ILE A 34 -5.50 13.04 -2.17
C ILE A 34 -4.24 12.39 -2.74
N CYS A 35 -3.47 11.80 -1.82
CA CYS A 35 -2.42 10.85 -2.11
C CYS A 35 -2.54 9.65 -1.17
N ILE A 36 -1.75 8.61 -1.44
CA ILE A 36 -1.58 7.47 -0.53
C ILE A 36 -0.14 7.46 -0.04
N GLU A 37 0.02 7.32 1.26
CA GLU A 37 1.31 7.14 1.93
C GLU A 37 1.36 5.77 2.60
N TRP A 38 2.55 5.22 2.78
CA TRP A 38 2.72 3.93 3.46
C TRP A 38 4.06 3.85 4.19
N LYS A 39 4.25 2.79 4.97
CA LYS A 39 5.54 2.51 5.64
C LYS A 39 6.01 1.11 5.29
N PHE A 40 7.09 1.02 4.52
CA PHE A 40 7.62 -0.26 4.07
C PHE A 40 9.03 -0.50 4.62
N LEU A 41 9.17 -1.53 5.46
CA LEU A 41 10.44 -1.96 6.05
C LEU A 41 11.17 -0.79 6.74
N ASP A 42 12.39 -0.49 6.31
CA ASP A 42 13.19 0.65 6.74
C ASP A 42 13.48 1.65 5.60
N PHE A 43 12.65 1.64 4.55
CA PHE A 43 12.71 2.66 3.50
C PHE A 43 12.30 4.03 4.04
N PRO A 44 12.92 5.13 3.55
CA PRO A 44 12.58 6.49 3.96
C PRO A 44 11.17 6.88 3.50
N LEU A 45 10.48 7.73 4.28
CA LEU A 45 9.09 8.11 4.01
C LEU A 45 8.91 8.83 2.67
N GLU A 46 9.94 9.55 2.23
CA GLU A 46 9.99 10.24 0.94
C GLU A 46 9.87 9.27 -0.25
N GLU A 47 10.16 7.98 -0.04
CA GLU A 47 10.01 6.92 -1.02
C GLU A 47 8.70 6.13 -0.90
N CYS A 48 7.86 6.47 0.08
CA CYS A 48 6.64 5.74 0.42
C CYS A 48 5.40 6.63 0.33
N GLY A 49 5.25 7.31 -0.81
CA GLY A 49 4.07 8.11 -1.11
C GLY A 49 3.80 8.21 -2.61
N SER A 50 2.54 8.41 -2.97
CA SER A 50 2.09 8.63 -4.35
C SER A 50 2.01 10.12 -4.72
N SER A 51 2.84 10.96 -4.11
CA SER A 51 2.70 12.43 -4.13
C SER A 51 2.97 13.08 -5.48
N GLU A 52 3.55 12.35 -6.45
CA GLU A 52 3.77 12.83 -7.82
C GLU A 52 2.48 12.91 -8.67
N GLY A 53 1.36 12.36 -8.17
CA GLY A 53 0.08 12.30 -8.87
C GLY A 53 -1.11 12.59 -7.95
N LEU A 54 -1.20 13.82 -7.43
CA LEU A 54 -2.32 14.25 -6.61
C LEU A 54 -3.64 14.15 -7.39
N LEU A 55 -4.61 13.41 -6.83
CA LEU A 55 -5.92 13.19 -7.45
C LEU A 55 -7.01 13.91 -6.69
N ARG A 56 -8.12 14.24 -7.34
CA ARG A 56 -9.32 14.72 -6.65
C ARG A 56 -10.10 13.55 -6.06
N ILE A 57 -10.79 13.79 -4.95
CA ILE A 57 -11.70 12.82 -4.36
C ILE A 57 -12.89 12.60 -5.32
N PRO A 58 -13.25 11.34 -5.64
CA PRO A 58 -14.47 11.02 -6.41
C PRO A 58 -15.74 11.51 -5.69
N ARG A 59 -16.72 12.02 -6.44
CA ARG A 59 -17.94 12.63 -5.86
C ARG A 59 -19.16 11.71 -5.86
N ASP A 60 -19.01 10.52 -6.43
CA ASP A 60 -20.03 9.50 -6.45
C ASP A 60 -19.39 8.12 -6.47
N THR A 61 -20.19 7.08 -6.23
CA THR A 61 -19.75 5.68 -6.18
C THR A 61 -19.47 5.08 -7.56
N LEU A 62 -19.72 5.82 -8.65
CA LEU A 62 -19.54 5.36 -10.03
C LEU A 62 -18.20 5.81 -10.60
N THR A 63 -17.63 6.88 -10.04
CA THR A 63 -16.36 7.48 -10.44
C THR A 63 -15.21 6.95 -9.57
N THR A 64 -14.02 6.91 -10.15
CA THR A 64 -12.80 6.46 -9.48
C THR A 64 -11.71 7.51 -9.55
N ALA A 65 -10.85 7.51 -8.54
CA ALA A 65 -9.56 8.20 -8.59
C ALA A 65 -8.50 7.16 -8.93
N ASP A 66 -8.03 7.17 -10.18
CA ASP A 66 -7.12 6.16 -10.71
C ASP A 66 -5.67 6.58 -10.51
N PHE A 67 -5.02 6.06 -9.46
CA PHE A 67 -3.62 6.35 -9.18
C PHE A 67 -2.70 5.75 -10.26
N ASN A 68 -2.97 4.50 -10.66
CA ASN A 68 -2.14 3.74 -11.60
C ASN A 68 -0.64 3.86 -11.29
N PHE A 69 -0.32 3.90 -10.00
CA PHE A 69 1.01 4.20 -9.50
C PHE A 69 1.75 2.90 -9.22
N GLN A 70 3.01 2.84 -9.64
CA GLN A 70 3.89 1.69 -9.41
C GLN A 70 5.18 2.15 -8.74
N LYS A 71 5.57 1.46 -7.66
CA LYS A 71 6.85 1.63 -6.98
C LYS A 71 7.56 0.30 -6.90
N SER A 72 8.84 0.29 -7.24
CA SER A 72 9.72 -0.87 -7.16
C SER A 72 10.79 -0.62 -6.10
N TYR A 73 10.99 -1.59 -5.22
CA TYR A 73 11.97 -1.58 -4.15
C TYR A 73 12.99 -2.69 -4.39
N THR A 74 14.25 -2.31 -4.59
CA THR A 74 15.36 -3.27 -4.57
C THR A 74 15.77 -3.48 -3.12
N LEU A 75 15.61 -4.71 -2.62
CA LEU A 75 15.92 -5.06 -1.24
C LEU A 75 17.37 -5.52 -1.13
N ASP A 76 18.08 -5.01 -0.13
CA ASP A 76 19.31 -5.64 0.33
C ASP A 76 19.03 -6.89 1.19
N ASP A 77 20.07 -7.62 1.57
CA ASP A 77 19.94 -8.85 2.37
C ASP A 77 19.25 -8.61 3.73
N ARG A 78 19.46 -7.44 4.34
CA ARG A 78 18.86 -7.06 5.62
C ARG A 78 17.37 -6.79 5.44
N GLN A 79 16.99 -6.05 4.40
CA GLN A 79 15.61 -5.73 4.05
C GLN A 79 14.83 -6.97 3.66
N HIS A 80 15.43 -7.89 2.91
CA HIS A 80 14.86 -9.21 2.65
C HIS A 80 14.59 -9.96 3.97
N HIS A 81 15.53 -9.98 4.91
CA HIS A 81 15.32 -10.64 6.20
C HIS A 81 14.21 -9.97 7.02
N LEU A 82 14.13 -8.63 6.99
CA LEU A 82 13.08 -7.88 7.67
C LEU A 82 11.70 -8.15 7.07
N LEU A 83 11.58 -8.18 5.73
CA LEU A 83 10.35 -8.54 5.04
C LEU A 83 9.89 -9.94 5.42
N ARG A 84 10.81 -10.90 5.46
CA ARG A 84 10.53 -12.26 5.91
C ARG A 84 9.96 -12.27 7.33
N GLN A 85 10.59 -11.55 8.26
CA GLN A 85 10.08 -11.44 9.64
C GLN A 85 8.69 -10.81 9.71
N TRP A 86 8.43 -9.78 8.89
CA TRP A 86 7.11 -9.16 8.80
C TRP A 86 6.06 -10.19 8.36
N ILE A 87 6.33 -10.96 7.32
CA ILE A 87 5.43 -12.00 6.83
C ILE A 87 5.22 -13.11 7.88
N GLU A 88 6.31 -13.60 8.49
CA GLU A 88 6.26 -14.68 9.51
C GLU A 88 5.46 -14.27 10.75
N HIS A 89 5.47 -12.99 11.12
CA HIS A 89 4.70 -12.46 12.24
C HIS A 89 3.28 -12.01 11.87
N GLY A 90 2.89 -12.13 10.60
CA GLY A 90 1.58 -11.67 10.13
C GLY A 90 1.43 -10.14 10.15
N ASN A 91 2.54 -9.41 10.04
CA ASN A 91 2.50 -7.96 9.86
C ASN A 91 1.88 -7.62 8.50
N ARG A 92 1.14 -6.52 8.47
CA ARG A 92 0.52 -5.97 7.28
C ARG A 92 1.17 -4.66 6.90
N LEU A 93 1.13 -4.31 5.63
CA LEU A 93 1.53 -3.00 5.15
C LEU A 93 0.42 -1.99 5.47
N GLU A 94 0.68 -1.11 6.42
CA GLU A 94 -0.17 0.04 6.73
C GLU A 94 -0.06 1.09 5.62
N MET A 95 -1.20 1.58 5.15
CA MET A 95 -1.29 2.68 4.21
C MET A 95 -2.28 3.72 4.71
N SER A 96 -2.00 5.00 4.47
CA SER A 96 -2.85 6.13 4.80
C SER A 96 -3.36 6.81 3.53
N LEU A 97 -4.65 7.12 3.50
CA LEU A 97 -5.23 8.04 2.54
C LEU A 97 -5.09 9.45 3.12
N VAL A 98 -4.37 10.32 2.43
CA VAL A 98 -3.97 11.62 2.96
C VAL A 98 -4.53 12.73 2.09
N ASN A 99 -5.13 13.74 2.71
CA ASN A 99 -5.45 15.00 2.07
C ASN A 99 -4.20 15.88 1.96
N SER A 100 -3.84 16.23 0.74
CA SER A 100 -2.67 17.05 0.37
C SER A 100 -3.09 18.44 -0.10
N GLY A 101 -4.07 19.06 0.58
CA GLY A 101 -4.71 20.32 0.21
C GLY A 101 -3.79 21.46 -0.27
N ASN A 102 -4.38 22.41 -0.99
CA ASN A 102 -3.67 23.31 -1.91
C ASN A 102 -2.84 24.43 -1.26
N ASP A 103 -2.82 24.63 0.07
CA ASP A 103 -2.13 25.82 0.62
C ASP A 103 -1.76 25.88 2.12
N THR A 104 -1.84 24.80 2.91
CA THR A 104 -1.44 24.91 4.33
C THR A 104 -0.68 23.71 4.86
N LYS A 105 0.29 24.02 5.73
CA LYS A 105 1.33 23.21 6.38
C LYS A 105 0.86 21.99 7.20
N SER A 106 -0.26 21.37 6.87
CA SER A 106 -0.78 20.19 7.54
C SER A 106 -1.47 19.30 6.52
N SER A 107 -0.82 18.21 6.14
CA SER A 107 -1.51 17.05 5.59
C SER A 107 -2.44 16.47 6.66
N GLU A 108 -3.62 16.01 6.25
CA GLU A 108 -4.60 15.38 7.13
C GLU A 108 -4.78 13.92 6.72
N ASP A 109 -4.63 13.00 7.67
CA ASP A 109 -4.93 11.58 7.47
C ASP A 109 -6.46 11.40 7.43
N LEU A 110 -6.98 11.05 6.26
CA LEU A 110 -8.41 10.81 6.06
C LEU A 110 -8.82 9.41 6.53
N GLY A 111 -7.96 8.43 6.33
CA GLY A 111 -8.21 7.06 6.78
C GLY A 111 -7.01 6.14 6.60
N VAL A 112 -7.10 4.97 7.21
CA VAL A 112 -6.03 3.95 7.23
C VAL A 112 -6.54 2.62 6.68
N THR A 113 -5.65 1.88 6.03
CA THR A 113 -5.89 0.51 5.58
C THR A 113 -4.65 -0.37 5.78
N TYR A 114 -4.83 -1.68 5.64
CA TYR A 114 -3.80 -2.69 5.85
C TYR A 114 -3.82 -3.72 4.73
N VAL A 115 -2.66 -3.92 4.09
CA VAL A 115 -2.49 -4.85 2.96
C VAL A 115 -1.68 -6.07 3.39
N GLU A 116 -2.11 -7.26 2.97
CA GLU A 116 -1.41 -8.50 3.31
C GLU A 116 -0.13 -8.66 2.47
N LEU A 117 0.96 -9.06 3.13
CA LEU A 117 2.30 -9.22 2.54
C LEU A 117 2.68 -10.68 2.24
N GLY A 118 1.85 -11.64 2.67
CA GLY A 118 2.18 -13.06 2.53
C GLY A 118 2.42 -13.49 1.08
N THR A 119 3.28 -14.49 0.86
CA THR A 119 3.61 -15.01 -0.48
C THR A 119 2.38 -15.57 -1.20
N GLN A 120 1.37 -16.03 -0.46
CA GLN A 120 0.08 -16.46 -1.00
C GLN A 120 -0.71 -15.34 -1.70
N TYR A 121 -0.38 -14.07 -1.42
CA TYR A 121 -0.99 -12.89 -2.03
C TYR A 121 -0.10 -12.25 -3.11
N ASN A 122 1.04 -12.87 -3.45
CA ASN A 122 1.96 -12.36 -4.45
C ASN A 122 1.28 -12.17 -5.81
N ALA A 123 1.41 -10.97 -6.38
CA ALA A 123 0.79 -10.55 -7.63
C ALA A 123 -0.76 -10.70 -7.64
N GLN A 124 -1.37 -10.87 -6.47
CA GLN A 124 -2.82 -10.92 -6.33
C GLN A 124 -3.36 -9.51 -6.11
N LYS A 125 -4.46 -9.20 -6.80
CA LYS A 125 -5.25 -7.99 -6.55
C LYS A 125 -5.97 -8.11 -5.20
N GLN A 126 -5.65 -7.21 -4.28
CA GLN A 126 -6.27 -7.06 -2.97
C GLN A 126 -7.14 -5.80 -3.00
N LEU A 127 -8.46 -5.97 -2.81
CA LEU A 127 -9.38 -4.85 -2.60
C LEU A 127 -9.46 -4.61 -1.09
N VAL A 128 -8.96 -3.46 -0.63
CA VAL A 128 -8.91 -3.12 0.80
C VAL A 128 -9.66 -1.81 1.07
N SER A 129 -10.24 -1.73 2.27
CA SER A 129 -11.04 -0.58 2.71
C SER A 129 -10.19 0.38 3.54
N PHE A 130 -10.23 1.66 3.19
CA PHE A 130 -9.81 2.75 4.07
C PHE A 130 -10.91 3.04 5.08
N ASN A 131 -10.54 3.08 6.36
CA ASN A 131 -11.46 3.44 7.44
C ASN A 131 -11.02 4.73 8.11
N ASP A 132 -11.99 5.56 8.50
CA ASP A 132 -11.75 6.78 9.27
C ASP A 132 -11.38 6.47 10.74
N ILE A 133 -11.18 7.52 11.54
CA ILE A 133 -10.88 7.40 12.98
C ILE A 133 -11.98 6.70 13.80
N ASN A 134 -13.20 6.60 13.27
CA ASN A 134 -14.33 5.91 13.89
C ASN A 134 -14.48 4.46 13.37
N ASN A 135 -13.52 4.00 12.57
CA ASN A 135 -13.53 2.71 11.90
C ASN A 135 -14.72 2.54 10.95
N VAL A 136 -15.16 3.63 10.32
CA VAL A 136 -16.17 3.65 9.27
C VAL A 136 -15.47 3.63 7.92
N GLU A 137 -15.90 2.75 7.02
CA GLU A 137 -15.36 2.69 5.67
C GLU A 137 -15.67 3.97 4.90
N ILE A 138 -14.62 4.61 4.39
CA ILE A 138 -14.72 5.84 3.59
C ILE A 138 -14.38 5.63 2.12
N ALA A 139 -13.57 4.62 1.80
CA ALA A 139 -13.19 4.31 0.43
C ALA A 139 -12.63 2.89 0.32
N GLN A 140 -12.55 2.38 -0.90
CA GLN A 140 -11.90 1.12 -1.25
C GLN A 140 -10.82 1.34 -2.30
N ILE A 141 -9.69 0.67 -2.18
CA ILE A 141 -8.54 0.78 -3.08
C ILE A 141 -8.09 -0.59 -3.57
N ASP A 142 -7.72 -0.65 -4.84
CA ASP A 142 -7.09 -1.81 -5.46
C ASP A 142 -5.57 -1.77 -5.25
N ILE A 143 -5.01 -2.75 -4.54
CA ILE A 143 -3.55 -2.87 -4.31
C ILE A 143 -3.03 -4.20 -4.85
N ILE A 144 -1.85 -4.20 -5.45
CA ILE A 144 -1.11 -5.42 -5.81
C ILE A 144 0.30 -5.29 -5.24
N ILE A 145 0.76 -6.34 -4.57
CA ILE A 145 2.15 -6.47 -4.14
C ILE A 145 2.75 -7.68 -4.84
N SER A 146 3.88 -7.50 -5.49
CA SER A 146 4.58 -8.54 -6.25
C SER A 146 6.02 -8.64 -5.78
N TYR A 147 6.57 -9.85 -5.80
CA TYR A 147 7.94 -10.15 -5.42
C TYR A 147 8.65 -10.79 -6.62
N SER A 148 9.93 -10.46 -6.82
CA SER A 148 10.75 -11.14 -7.82
C SER A 148 10.82 -12.64 -7.53
N LYS A 149 11.05 -13.43 -8.57
CA LYS A 149 11.17 -14.88 -8.44
C LYS A 149 12.22 -15.27 -7.39
N GLU A 150 13.37 -14.61 -7.43
CA GLU A 150 14.48 -14.84 -6.51
C GLU A 150 14.10 -14.52 -5.06
N LEU A 151 13.25 -13.51 -4.84
CA LEU A 151 12.74 -13.16 -3.52
C LEU A 151 11.70 -14.17 -3.04
N LEU A 152 10.75 -14.56 -3.89
CA LEU A 152 9.73 -15.56 -3.58
C LEU A 152 10.31 -16.89 -3.14
N GLU A 153 11.28 -17.42 -3.89
CA GLU A 153 11.95 -18.68 -3.55
C GLU A 153 12.53 -18.63 -2.13
N ARG A 154 13.09 -17.48 -1.74
CA ARG A 154 13.66 -17.27 -0.40
C ARG A 154 12.62 -17.12 0.70
N LEU A 155 11.49 -16.50 0.39
CA LEU A 155 10.37 -16.35 1.33
C LEU A 155 9.62 -17.67 1.53
N GLU A 156 9.51 -18.52 0.50
CA GLU A 156 8.82 -19.81 0.57
C GLU A 156 9.65 -20.93 1.20
N ASP A 157 10.96 -20.97 0.92
CA ASP A 157 11.88 -21.96 1.52
C ASP A 157 11.92 -21.87 3.05
N ALA A 158 11.58 -20.70 3.62
CA ALA A 158 11.41 -20.47 5.04
C ALA A 158 10.26 -21.28 5.67
N GLY A 159 9.11 -21.36 4.99
CA GLY A 159 7.91 -22.01 5.49
C GLY A 159 8.05 -23.52 5.64
N LYS A 160 8.82 -24.15 4.74
CA LYS A 160 9.07 -25.61 4.73
C LYS A 160 9.98 -26.09 5.87
N VAL A 161 10.77 -25.20 6.47
CA VAL A 161 11.66 -25.57 7.60
C VAL A 161 10.87 -25.69 8.91
N LEU A 162 9.74 -24.99 9.04
CA LEU A 162 8.91 -25.01 10.24
C LEU A 162 7.91 -26.18 10.28
N GLU A 163 7.52 -26.75 9.14
CA GLU A 163 6.66 -27.96 9.11
C GLU A 163 7.41 -29.25 9.48
N ASN A 164 8.74 -29.21 9.57
CA ASN A 164 9.60 -30.36 9.88
C ASN A 164 10.16 -30.33 11.32
N LYS A 165 9.53 -29.58 12.23
CA LYS A 165 9.81 -29.60 13.67
C LYS A 165 8.55 -29.90 14.47
#